data_AF-A0A7C3UGH3-F1
#
_entry.id   AF-A0A7C3UGH3-F1
#
_cell.length_a   1.000
_cell.length_b   1.000
_cell.length_c   1.000
_cell.angle_alpha   90.00
_cell.angle_beta   90.00
_cell.angle_gamma   90.00
#
_symmetry.space_group_name_H-M   'P 1'
#
loop_
_entity.id
_entity.type
_entity.pdbx_description
1 polymer ?
#
loop_
_entity_poly.entity_id
_entity_poly.type
_entity_poly.pdbx_seq_one_letter_code
_entity_poly.pdbx_strand_id
1 'polypeptide(L)'
;WPRLLHKANTTAGTGPGYEVLFDRANGDAVRVCLGSACVDSFVEMKLNRETWYHIAVIFDGKTVKVYVNANLVAEKNQPGPIIDSPDIPIIIGNSFNAQRQFQGTIDEVRIWSRALKADEIKAQMNIGTQGVISSIDPKSKIATTWAYLKS
;
A
#
# COMPACT_ATOMS: atom_id res chain seq x y z
N TRP A 1 11.79 1.35 -10.96
CA TRP A 1 10.35 1.64 -10.79
C TRP A 1 10.11 2.37 -9.48
N PRO A 2 9.31 3.44 -9.44
CA PRO A 2 8.94 4.13 -8.20
C PRO A 2 8.27 3.21 -7.17
N ARG A 3 8.44 3.48 -5.88
CA ARG A 3 7.82 2.71 -4.79
C ARG A 3 6.67 3.48 -4.15
N LEU A 4 5.53 2.83 -3.99
CA LEU A 4 4.46 3.27 -3.09
C LEU A 4 4.77 2.84 -1.65
N LEU A 5 5.18 1.59 -1.48
CA LEU A 5 5.61 1.00 -0.21
C LEU A 5 6.82 0.11 -0.43
N HIS A 6 7.77 0.15 0.50
CA HIS A 6 9.01 -0.61 0.44
C HIS A 6 9.35 -1.18 1.82
N LYS A 7 9.51 -2.51 1.91
CA LYS A 7 10.14 -3.21 3.03
C LYS A 7 10.91 -4.42 2.49
N ALA A 8 12.04 -4.16 1.86
CA ALA A 8 12.93 -5.18 1.32
C ALA A 8 14.38 -4.69 1.30
N ASN A 9 15.36 -5.59 1.42
CA ASN A 9 16.79 -5.24 1.36
C ASN A 9 17.33 -5.09 -0.08
N THR A 10 16.44 -5.06 -1.05
CA THR A 10 16.72 -5.03 -2.49
C THR A 10 15.89 -3.94 -3.16
N THR A 11 16.29 -3.51 -4.37
CA THR A 11 15.42 -2.72 -5.25
C THR A 11 15.08 -3.45 -6.55
N ALA A 12 15.52 -4.70 -6.68
CA ALA A 12 15.34 -5.51 -7.88
C ALA A 12 13.94 -6.14 -8.00
N GLY A 13 13.08 -5.99 -6.99
CA GLY A 13 11.83 -6.77 -6.93
C GLY A 13 12.05 -8.23 -6.54
N THR A 14 13.26 -8.58 -6.12
CA THR A 14 13.66 -9.94 -5.75
C THR A 14 14.52 -9.91 -4.48
N GLY A 15 14.08 -10.65 -3.46
CA GLY A 15 14.77 -10.75 -2.17
C GLY A 15 13.79 -10.76 -1.01
N PRO A 16 14.26 -10.99 0.24
CA PRO A 16 13.38 -10.98 1.40
C PRO A 16 12.67 -9.62 1.53
N GLY A 17 11.39 -9.67 1.84
CA GLY A 17 10.55 -8.52 2.06
C GLY A 17 9.37 -8.42 1.09
N TYR A 18 8.79 -7.22 1.05
CA TYR A 18 7.68 -6.90 0.18
C TYR A 18 7.75 -5.45 -0.33
N GLU A 19 7.31 -5.26 -1.56
CA GLU A 19 7.31 -3.98 -2.25
C GLU A 19 6.01 -3.80 -3.02
N VAL A 20 5.46 -2.58 -2.99
CA VAL A 20 4.38 -2.13 -3.87
C VAL A 20 4.94 -0.98 -4.71
N LEU A 21 4.89 -1.12 -6.02
CA LEU A 21 5.62 -0.27 -6.95
C LEU A 21 4.84 -0.02 -8.24
N PHE A 22 5.21 1.01 -9.00
CA PHE A 22 4.65 1.25 -10.33
C PHE A 22 5.58 0.80 -11.43
N ASP A 23 5.13 -0.16 -12.23
CA ASP A 23 5.82 -0.57 -13.45
C ASP A 23 5.53 0.45 -14.57
N ARG A 24 6.43 1.43 -14.73
CA ARG A 24 6.26 2.46 -15.76
C ARG A 24 6.48 1.93 -17.18
N ALA A 25 7.16 0.79 -17.37
CA ALA A 25 7.27 0.20 -18.71
C ALA A 25 5.90 -0.31 -19.20
N ASN A 26 5.01 -0.65 -18.27
CA ASN A 26 3.74 -1.31 -18.57
C ASN A 26 2.52 -0.42 -18.24
N GLY A 27 2.63 0.89 -18.46
CA GLY A 27 1.51 1.83 -18.31
C GLY A 27 1.16 2.14 -16.86
N ASP A 28 2.20 2.36 -16.03
CA ASP A 28 2.11 2.70 -14.60
C ASP A 28 1.25 1.70 -13.80
N ALA A 29 1.33 0.42 -14.14
CA ALA A 29 0.60 -0.63 -13.43
C ALA A 29 1.17 -0.90 -12.04
N VAL A 30 0.31 -1.30 -11.11
CA VAL A 30 0.70 -1.71 -9.76
C VAL A 30 1.38 -3.07 -9.84
N ARG A 31 2.63 -3.13 -9.39
CA ARG A 31 3.36 -4.37 -9.17
C ARG A 31 3.55 -4.59 -7.68
N VAL A 32 3.35 -5.82 -7.25
CA VAL A 32 3.58 -6.30 -5.89
C VAL A 32 4.67 -7.36 -5.96
N CYS A 33 5.77 -7.16 -5.25
CA CYS A 33 6.81 -8.19 -5.12
C CYS A 33 6.79 -8.70 -3.67
N LEU A 34 6.69 -10.01 -3.50
CA LEU A 34 6.83 -10.69 -2.21
C LEU A 34 7.97 -11.70 -2.36
N GLY A 35 9.06 -11.50 -1.62
CA GLY A 35 10.21 -12.40 -1.73
C GLY A 35 10.85 -12.37 -3.13
N SER A 36 11.00 -13.54 -3.74
CA SER A 36 11.60 -13.72 -5.06
C SER A 36 10.61 -13.64 -6.22
N ALA A 37 9.34 -13.31 -5.99
CA ALA A 37 8.32 -13.29 -7.03
C ALA A 37 7.45 -12.03 -6.99
N CYS A 38 7.01 -11.59 -8.17
CA CYS A 38 6.13 -10.43 -8.33
C CYS A 38 4.80 -10.79 -9.02
N VAL A 39 3.81 -9.93 -8.80
CA VAL A 39 2.45 -9.92 -9.33
C VAL A 39 2.17 -8.54 -9.90
N ASP A 40 1.51 -8.47 -11.05
CA ASP A 40 1.32 -7.24 -11.84
C ASP A 40 -0.16 -6.97 -12.12
N SER A 41 -0.59 -5.70 -12.04
CA SER A 41 -1.97 -5.29 -12.34
C SER A 41 -2.26 -5.01 -13.81
N PHE A 42 -1.23 -4.88 -14.67
CA PHE A 42 -1.47 -4.57 -16.09
C PHE A 42 -2.14 -5.73 -16.84
N VAL A 43 -2.23 -6.92 -16.24
CA VAL A 43 -3.02 -8.02 -16.79
C VAL A 43 -4.49 -7.60 -16.94
N GLU A 44 -4.99 -6.70 -16.08
CA GLU A 44 -6.40 -6.27 -16.10
C GLU A 44 -6.59 -4.75 -16.15
N MET A 45 -5.63 -3.91 -15.72
CA MET A 45 -5.79 -2.44 -15.76
C MET A 45 -4.47 -1.63 -15.76
N LYS A 46 -4.46 -0.54 -16.54
CA LYS A 46 -3.44 0.53 -16.53
C LYS A 46 -3.92 1.74 -15.75
N LEU A 47 -3.01 2.48 -15.12
CA LEU A 47 -3.34 3.67 -14.33
C LEU A 47 -2.97 4.96 -15.08
N ASN A 48 -3.88 5.93 -15.06
CA ASN A 48 -3.64 7.25 -15.60
C ASN A 48 -3.01 8.17 -14.55
N ARG A 49 -2.14 9.07 -14.99
CA ARG A 49 -1.55 10.08 -14.11
C ARG A 49 -2.59 11.11 -13.65
N GLU A 50 -2.25 11.84 -12.59
CA GLU A 50 -3.07 12.95 -12.05
C GLU A 50 -4.49 12.50 -11.64
N THR A 51 -4.66 11.21 -11.36
CA THR A 51 -5.92 10.62 -10.93
C THR A 51 -5.73 9.94 -9.59
N TRP A 52 -6.66 10.15 -8.66
CA TRP A 52 -6.66 9.44 -7.39
C TRP A 52 -7.14 7.99 -7.57
N TYR A 53 -6.41 7.06 -6.99
CA TYR A 53 -6.78 5.65 -6.92
C TYR A 53 -6.67 5.15 -5.49
N HIS A 54 -7.62 4.35 -5.08
CA HIS A 54 -7.47 3.50 -3.90
C HIS A 54 -6.84 2.18 -4.33
N ILE A 55 -5.62 1.89 -3.85
CA ILE A 55 -4.90 0.64 -4.14
C ILE A 55 -4.88 -0.20 -2.86
N ALA A 56 -5.34 -1.45 -2.95
CA ALA A 56 -5.23 -2.42 -1.88
C ALA A 56 -4.51 -3.68 -2.37
N VAL A 57 -3.55 -4.15 -1.58
CA VAL A 57 -2.79 -5.36 -1.84
C VAL A 57 -3.09 -6.34 -0.72
N ILE A 58 -3.55 -7.54 -1.09
CA ILE A 58 -3.93 -8.58 -0.14
C ILE A 58 -3.03 -9.79 -0.33
N PHE A 59 -2.55 -10.36 0.76
CA PHE A 59 -1.90 -11.64 0.79
C PHE A 59 -2.51 -12.50 1.90
N ASP A 60 -2.95 -13.71 1.55
CA ASP A 60 -3.60 -14.65 2.47
C ASP A 60 -2.73 -15.88 2.81
N GLY A 61 -1.43 -15.83 2.45
CA GLY A 61 -0.50 -16.96 2.60
C GLY A 61 -0.49 -17.93 1.41
N LYS A 62 -1.43 -17.78 0.48
CA LYS A 62 -1.55 -18.61 -0.72
C LYS A 62 -1.57 -17.80 -2.01
N THR A 63 -2.18 -16.62 -1.95
CA THR A 63 -2.53 -15.84 -3.12
C THR A 63 -2.32 -14.37 -2.83
N VAL A 64 -1.72 -13.67 -3.81
CA VAL A 64 -1.62 -12.22 -3.82
C VAL A 64 -2.73 -11.67 -4.70
N LYS A 65 -3.44 -10.67 -4.21
CA LYS A 65 -4.50 -9.96 -4.94
C LYS A 65 -4.22 -8.47 -4.94
N VAL A 66 -4.45 -7.83 -6.08
CA VAL A 66 -4.38 -6.37 -6.22
C VAL A 66 -5.77 -5.86 -6.53
N TYR A 67 -6.23 -4.92 -5.72
CA TYR A 67 -7.48 -4.20 -5.92
C TYR A 67 -7.19 -2.75 -6.26
N VAL A 68 -7.89 -2.21 -7.25
CA VAL A 68 -7.90 -0.78 -7.54
C VAL A 68 -9.33 -0.28 -7.56
N ASN A 69 -9.61 0.77 -6.78
CA ASN A 69 -10.95 1.31 -6.57
C ASN A 69 -11.96 0.20 -6.17
N ALA A 70 -11.51 -0.68 -5.26
CA ALA A 70 -12.24 -1.85 -4.76
C ALA A 70 -12.56 -2.95 -5.79
N ASN A 71 -12.11 -2.82 -7.04
CA ASN A 71 -12.20 -3.89 -8.04
C ASN A 71 -10.93 -4.73 -8.02
N LEU A 72 -11.07 -6.06 -8.04
CA LEU A 72 -9.94 -6.97 -8.23
C LEU A 72 -9.39 -6.77 -9.66
N VAL A 73 -8.10 -6.49 -9.78
CA VAL A 73 -7.41 -6.23 -11.06
C VAL A 73 -6.19 -7.14 -11.29
N ALA A 74 -5.85 -7.98 -10.31
CA ALA A 74 -4.81 -8.98 -10.45
C ALA A 74 -4.94 -10.02 -9.36
N GLU A 75 -4.68 -11.28 -9.72
CA GLU A 75 -4.58 -12.38 -8.78
C GLU A 75 -3.48 -13.34 -9.23
N LYS A 76 -2.66 -13.81 -8.29
CA LYS A 76 -1.66 -14.84 -8.56
C LYS A 76 -1.45 -15.75 -7.36
N ASN A 77 -1.47 -17.05 -7.62
CA ASN A 77 -1.09 -18.06 -6.65
C ASN A 77 0.40 -17.90 -6.32
N GLN A 78 0.68 -17.69 -5.05
CA GLN A 78 2.01 -17.56 -4.47
C GLN A 78 2.00 -18.13 -3.04
N PRO A 79 2.00 -19.47 -2.90
CA PRO A 79 1.98 -20.09 -1.59
C PRO A 79 3.31 -19.90 -0.85
N GLY A 80 3.22 -19.69 0.45
CA GLY A 80 4.36 -19.61 1.36
C GLY A 80 4.33 -18.40 2.29
N PRO A 81 5.28 -18.29 3.21
CA PRO A 81 5.37 -17.13 4.07
C PRO A 81 5.94 -15.92 3.31
N ILE A 82 5.61 -14.71 3.79
CA ILE A 82 6.43 -13.54 3.45
C ILE A 82 7.74 -13.69 4.21
N ILE A 83 8.86 -13.74 3.49
CA ILE A 83 10.19 -13.70 4.10
C ILE A 83 10.44 -12.24 4.49
N ASP A 84 10.69 -11.95 5.77
CA ASP A 84 10.88 -10.58 6.23
C ASP A 84 12.31 -10.05 5.96
N SER A 85 12.43 -8.73 5.85
CA SER A 85 13.68 -7.98 5.95
C SER A 85 13.65 -7.15 7.25
N PRO A 86 14.12 -7.70 8.39
CA PRO A 86 13.91 -7.09 9.70
C PRO A 86 14.64 -5.75 9.87
N ASP A 87 15.82 -5.60 9.26
CA ASP A 87 16.66 -4.39 9.36
C ASP A 87 16.18 -3.26 8.44
N ILE A 88 15.15 -3.50 7.63
CA ILE A 88 14.60 -2.51 6.70
C ILE A 88 13.29 -1.96 7.26
N PRO A 89 13.21 -0.65 7.54
CA PRO A 89 11.96 -0.02 7.95
C PRO A 89 10.94 -0.06 6.79
N ILE A 90 9.66 0.07 7.12
CA ILE A 90 8.65 0.35 6.11
C ILE A 90 8.86 1.78 5.62
N ILE A 91 9.03 1.93 4.31
CA ILE A 91 9.22 3.21 3.65
C ILE A 91 8.06 3.44 2.69
N ILE A 92 7.45 4.61 2.78
CA ILE A 92 6.35 5.03 1.91
C ILE A 92 6.90 6.01 0.88
N GLY A 93 6.54 5.84 -0.39
CA GLY A 93 6.90 6.77 -1.47
C GLY A 93 8.37 6.72 -1.92
N ASN A 94 9.18 5.77 -1.42
CA ASN A 94 10.58 5.62 -1.85
C ASN A 94 11.13 4.21 -1.55
N SER A 95 12.36 3.93 -1.99
CA SER A 95 13.13 2.74 -1.60
C SER A 95 14.10 3.02 -0.47
N PHE A 96 14.62 1.95 0.15
CA PHE A 96 15.60 2.03 1.25
C PHE A 96 16.88 2.82 0.93
N ASN A 97 17.29 2.88 -0.33
CA ASN A 97 18.45 3.64 -0.80
C ASN A 97 18.10 5.02 -1.39
N ALA A 98 16.85 5.46 -1.23
CA ALA A 98 16.32 6.73 -1.75
C ALA A 98 16.38 6.92 -3.28
N GLN A 99 16.59 5.86 -4.08
CA GLN A 99 16.74 5.95 -5.53
C GLN A 99 15.44 5.69 -6.32
N ARG A 100 14.34 5.35 -5.67
CA ARG A 100 13.08 4.92 -6.32
C ARG A 100 11.88 5.75 -5.85
N GLN A 101 12.08 7.05 -5.75
CA GLN A 101 11.06 8.00 -5.29
C GLN A 101 9.80 7.94 -6.16
N PHE A 102 8.64 7.94 -5.49
CA PHE A 102 7.35 8.21 -6.09
C PHE A 102 7.11 9.72 -6.20
N GLN A 103 6.70 10.14 -7.40
CA GLN A 103 6.38 11.52 -7.72
C GLN A 103 4.86 11.64 -7.81
N GLY A 104 4.24 11.91 -6.67
CA GLY A 104 2.80 12.04 -6.53
C GLY A 104 2.40 12.19 -5.08
N THR A 105 1.10 12.19 -4.82
CA THR A 105 0.53 12.25 -3.48
C THR A 105 0.13 10.86 -3.00
N ILE A 106 0.34 10.60 -1.70
CA ILE A 106 -0.11 9.40 -1.00
C ILE A 106 -0.88 9.88 0.21
N ASP A 107 -2.03 9.27 0.48
CA ASP A 107 -2.86 9.57 1.64
C ASP A 107 -3.47 8.29 2.22
N GLU A 108 -3.85 8.33 3.50
CA GLU A 108 -4.58 7.29 4.22
C GLU A 108 -3.95 5.88 4.17
N VAL A 109 -2.64 5.80 4.41
CA VAL A 109 -1.89 4.52 4.41
C VAL A 109 -2.27 3.67 5.62
N ARG A 110 -2.69 2.43 5.36
CA ARG A 110 -3.08 1.44 6.39
C ARG A 110 -2.47 0.07 6.08
N ILE A 111 -2.06 -0.66 7.12
CA ILE A 111 -1.47 -2.00 7.03
C ILE A 111 -2.18 -2.91 8.04
N TRP A 112 -2.54 -4.11 7.61
CA TRP A 112 -3.24 -5.10 8.43
C TRP A 112 -2.42 -6.38 8.57
N SER A 113 -2.56 -7.05 9.72
CA SER A 113 -1.97 -8.37 10.00
C SER A 113 -2.80 -9.55 9.47
N ARG A 114 -3.89 -9.26 8.74
CA ARG A 114 -4.77 -10.25 8.12
C ARG A 114 -5.17 -9.82 6.71
N ALA A 115 -5.54 -10.80 5.90
CA ALA A 115 -6.21 -10.54 4.63
C ALA A 115 -7.59 -9.93 4.86
N LEU A 116 -7.87 -8.80 4.21
CA LEU A 116 -9.19 -8.20 4.17
C LEU A 116 -10.04 -8.86 3.07
N LYS A 117 -11.35 -8.95 3.30
CA LYS A 117 -12.33 -9.35 2.29
C LYS A 117 -12.66 -8.19 1.35
N ALA A 118 -13.20 -8.49 0.16
CA ALA A 118 -13.57 -7.48 -0.84
C ALA A 118 -14.51 -6.39 -0.28
N ASP A 119 -15.50 -6.75 0.52
CA ASP A 119 -16.42 -5.79 1.14
C ASP A 119 -15.70 -4.88 2.16
N GLU A 120 -14.72 -5.42 2.89
CA GLU A 120 -13.91 -4.64 3.82
C GLU A 120 -13.02 -3.65 3.06
N ILE A 121 -12.43 -4.06 1.93
CA ILE A 121 -11.64 -3.18 1.05
C ILE A 121 -12.50 -2.03 0.52
N LYS A 122 -13.73 -2.34 0.07
CA LYS A 122 -14.69 -1.32 -0.38
C LYS A 122 -15.07 -0.37 0.74
N ALA A 123 -15.29 -0.87 1.95
CA ALA A 123 -15.55 -0.03 3.12
C ALA A 123 -14.35 0.88 3.44
N GLN A 124 -13.11 0.36 3.41
CA GLN A 124 -11.90 1.17 3.65
C GLN A 124 -11.72 2.28 2.61
N MET A 125 -11.95 1.97 1.33
CA MET A 125 -11.93 2.96 0.26
C MET A 125 -12.92 4.11 0.53
N ASN A 126 -14.16 3.76 0.91
CA ASN A 126 -15.20 4.74 1.17
C ASN A 126 -14.89 5.62 2.39
N ILE A 127 -14.21 5.10 3.41
CA ILE A 127 -13.75 5.91 4.54
C ILE A 127 -12.77 6.99 4.06
N GLY A 128 -11.84 6.64 3.18
CA GLY A 128 -10.86 7.58 2.62
C GLY A 128 -11.49 8.62 1.69
N THR A 129 -12.49 8.24 0.87
CA THR A 129 -13.14 9.17 -0.06
C THR A 129 -14.16 10.09 0.61
N GLN A 130 -14.72 9.71 1.76
CA GLN A 130 -15.66 10.55 2.50
C GLN A 130 -14.99 11.64 3.36
N GLY A 131 -13.66 11.81 3.29
CA GLY A 131 -12.97 12.86 4.03
C GLY A 131 -13.19 12.74 5.54
N VAL A 132 -13.46 11.53 6.05
CA VAL A 132 -13.58 11.27 7.49
C VAL A 132 -12.19 11.13 8.11
N ILE A 133 -11.28 12.05 7.79
CA ILE A 133 -10.65 12.76 8.88
C ILE A 133 -11.79 13.53 9.50
N SER A 134 -12.43 12.94 10.51
CA SER A 134 -13.26 13.71 11.41
C SER A 134 -12.50 15.02 11.65
N SER A 135 -13.05 16.15 11.19
CA SER A 135 -12.88 17.38 11.95
C SER A 135 -13.04 16.90 13.38
N ILE A 136 -11.99 17.02 14.18
CA ILE A 136 -12.05 16.56 15.56
C ILE A 136 -13.18 17.39 16.14
N ASP A 137 -14.39 16.83 16.21
CA ASP A 137 -15.46 17.40 16.98
C ASP A 137 -15.03 17.12 18.41
N PRO A 138 -14.57 18.14 19.16
CA PRO A 138 -14.08 17.94 20.52
C PRO A 138 -15.15 17.35 21.43
N LYS A 139 -16.42 17.32 21.00
CA LYS A 139 -17.55 16.75 21.75
C LYS A 139 -17.69 15.23 21.66
N SER A 140 -17.02 14.55 20.72
CA SER A 140 -17.26 13.11 20.45
C SER A 140 -16.11 12.17 20.80
N LYS A 141 -14.97 12.69 21.27
CA LYS A 141 -13.87 11.87 21.80
C LYS A 141 -13.46 12.44 23.16
N ILE A 142 -13.42 11.58 24.18
CA ILE A 142 -12.79 11.92 25.46
C ILE A 142 -11.32 12.20 25.16
N ALA A 143 -10.98 13.47 24.98
CA ALA A 143 -9.61 13.91 24.82
C ALA A 143 -8.96 13.89 26.20
N THR A 144 -7.99 13.01 26.41
CA THR A 144 -7.07 13.14 27.55
C THR A 144 -6.10 14.28 27.22
N THR A 145 -6.28 15.42 27.88
CA THR A 145 -5.39 16.59 27.80
C THR A 145 -3.95 16.25 28.24
N TRP A 146 -2.97 16.77 27.50
CA TRP A 146 -1.62 17.10 27.97
C TRP A 146 -1.25 18.45 27.30
N ALA A 147 -0.91 19.58 27.92
CA ALA A 147 -0.87 20.11 29.28
C ALA A 147 -0.95 21.67 29.19
N TYR A 148 -1.25 22.38 30.28
CA TYR A 148 -1.29 23.86 30.33
C TYR A 148 0.11 24.53 30.47
N LEU A 149 0.22 25.72 29.86
CA LEU A 149 1.18 26.83 29.93
C LEU A 149 2.24 26.88 31.05
N LYS A 150 3.38 27.51 30.70
CA LYS A 150 3.85 28.72 31.42
C LYS A 150 4.22 29.82 30.42
N SER A 151 3.84 31.04 30.80
CA SER A 151 4.14 32.35 30.20
C SER A 151 5.63 32.58 29.97
#